data_AF-A0A1M6GDI3-F1
#
_entry.id   AF-A0A1M6GDI3-F1
#
_cell.length_a   1.000
_cell.length_b   1.000
_cell.length_c   1.000
_cell.angle_alpha   90.00
_cell.angle_beta   90.00
_cell.angle_gamma   90.00
#
_symmetry.space_group_name_H-M   'P 1'
#
loop_
_entity.id
_entity.type
_entity.pdbx_description
1 polymer ?
#
loop_
_entity_poly.entity_id
_entity_poly.type
_entity_poly.pdbx_seq_one_letter_code
_entity_poly.pdbx_strand_id
1 'polypeptide(L)'
;MIIWGWGKTTRKIIGAVFEHACTYCNRTDVWRLCIVRTWFTLFFIPIIPYRKKYCILCPHCGSYIELTQEQFEKIKMDISVSNTNEDAIPDSVKYAGKTETQINYLKQMEEYNREHGN
;
A
#
# COMPACT_ATOMS: atom_id res chain seq x y z
N MET A 1 8.14 39.77 -15.50
CA MET A 1 8.36 38.35 -15.85
C MET A 1 8.12 37.53 -14.59
N ILE A 2 7.14 36.62 -14.60
CA ILE A 2 6.87 35.78 -13.43
C ILE A 2 7.81 34.58 -13.51
N ILE A 3 8.76 34.48 -12.58
CA ILE A 3 9.78 33.41 -12.54
C ILE A 3 9.43 32.30 -11.54
N TRP A 4 8.32 32.43 -10.80
CA TRP A 4 7.85 31.44 -9.83
C TRP A 4 6.48 30.89 -10.22
N GLY A 5 6.25 29.61 -9.90
CA GLY A 5 4.99 28.93 -10.16
C GLY A 5 4.66 27.93 -9.05
N TRP A 6 3.37 27.68 -8.86
CA TRP A 6 2.85 26.69 -7.91
C TRP A 6 1.99 25.66 -8.63
N GLY A 7 1.72 24.52 -7.98
CA GLY A 7 0.76 23.53 -8.46
C GLY A 7 1.32 22.42 -9.35
N LYS A 8 2.61 22.45 -9.71
CA LYS A 8 3.24 21.32 -10.43
C LYS A 8 3.13 20.06 -9.59
N THR A 9 2.49 19.03 -10.13
CA THR A 9 2.18 17.82 -9.37
C THR A 9 2.86 16.62 -10.00
N THR A 10 3.56 15.83 -9.19
CA THR A 10 4.22 14.58 -9.61
C THR A 10 3.60 13.40 -8.88
N ARG A 11 3.40 12.28 -9.56
CA ARG A 11 2.90 11.04 -8.99
C ARG A 11 4.02 9.99 -8.99
N LYS A 12 4.23 9.34 -7.85
CA LYS A 12 5.13 8.17 -7.71
C LYS A 12 4.29 6.96 -7.34
N ILE A 13 4.39 5.89 -8.12
CA ILE A 13 3.78 4.59 -7.83
C ILE A 13 4.78 3.78 -6.99
N ILE A 14 4.29 3.10 -5.96
CA ILE A 14 5.12 2.31 -5.03
C ILE A 14 4.98 0.83 -5.29
N GLY A 15 3.75 0.33 -5.37
CA GLY A 15 3.49 -1.10 -5.53
C GLY A 15 2.01 -1.43 -5.63
N ALA A 16 1.71 -2.70 -5.90
CA ALA A 16 0.38 -3.27 -5.83
C ALA A 16 -0.08 -3.40 -4.38
N VAL A 17 -1.39 -3.27 -4.13
CA VAL A 17 -1.97 -3.35 -2.77
C VAL A 17 -2.94 -4.51 -2.64
N PHE A 18 -4.09 -4.41 -3.31
CA PHE A 18 -5.16 -5.39 -3.26
C PHE A 18 -5.92 -5.37 -4.59
N GLU A 19 -6.62 -6.46 -4.88
CA GLU A 19 -7.56 -6.54 -5.99
C GLU A 19 -8.94 -6.05 -5.55
N HIS A 20 -9.52 -5.09 -6.27
CA HIS A 20 -10.83 -4.55 -5.95
C HIS A 20 -11.53 -4.00 -7.19
N ALA A 21 -12.85 -4.16 -7.26
CA ALA A 21 -13.66 -3.61 -8.33
C ALA A 21 -13.70 -2.07 -8.26
N CYS A 22 -13.33 -1.39 -9.33
CA CYS A 22 -13.40 0.06 -9.37
C CYS A 22 -14.85 0.55 -9.49
N THR A 23 -15.27 1.46 -8.62
CA THR A 23 -16.62 2.06 -8.67
C THR A 23 -16.85 2.97 -9.89
N TYR A 24 -15.77 3.42 -10.56
CA TYR A 24 -15.86 4.28 -11.73
C TYR A 24 -15.86 3.51 -13.06
N CYS A 25 -14.93 2.56 -13.26
CA CYS A 25 -14.83 1.80 -14.50
C CYS A 25 -15.39 0.38 -14.41
N ASN A 26 -15.85 -0.04 -13.23
CA ASN A 26 -16.46 -1.34 -12.95
C ASN A 26 -15.58 -2.56 -13.32
N ARG A 27 -14.26 -2.35 -13.41
CA ARG A 27 -13.26 -3.37 -13.66
C ARG A 27 -12.59 -3.76 -12.36
N THR A 28 -12.41 -5.06 -12.16
CA THR A 28 -11.61 -5.61 -11.07
C THR A 28 -10.17 -5.70 -11.53
N ASP A 29 -9.29 -5.00 -10.82
CA ASP A 29 -7.85 -4.97 -11.10
C ASP A 29 -7.10 -4.83 -9.78
N VAL A 30 -5.79 -5.09 -9.83
CA VAL A 30 -4.88 -4.84 -8.71
C VAL A 30 -4.60 -3.34 -8.59
N TRP A 31 -5.10 -2.74 -7.51
CA TRP A 31 -4.92 -1.34 -7.20
C TRP A 31 -3.48 -1.04 -6.78
N ARG A 32 -3.00 0.17 -7.10
CA ARG A 32 -1.61 0.57 -6.86
C ARG A 32 -1.49 1.71 -5.87
N LEU A 33 -0.57 1.58 -4.91
CA LEU A 33 -0.25 2.63 -3.94
C LEU A 33 0.55 3.75 -4.62
N CYS A 34 0.12 4.99 -4.41
CA CYS A 34 0.72 6.19 -4.99
C CYS A 34 0.98 7.30 -3.96
N ILE A 35 2.02 8.09 -4.22
CA ILE A 35 2.26 9.37 -3.56
C ILE A 35 2.19 10.47 -4.61
N VAL A 36 1.38 11.47 -4.33
CA VAL A 36 1.28 12.69 -5.13
C VAL A 36 1.97 13.82 -4.37
N ARG A 37 2.95 14.46 -5.02
CA ARG A 37 3.69 15.61 -4.46
C ARG A 37 3.38 16.84 -5.27
N THR A 38 3.03 17.93 -4.60
CA THR A 38 2.88 19.25 -5.22
C THR A 38 4.13 20.07 -4.93
N TRP A 39 4.71 20.63 -5.98
CA TRP A 39 5.99 21.31 -5.98
C TRP A 39 5.85 22.80 -6.17
N PHE A 40 6.67 23.53 -5.44
CA PHE A 40 7.01 24.90 -5.74
C PHE A 40 8.04 24.90 -6.87
N THR A 41 7.77 25.68 -7.90
CA THR A 41 8.64 25.78 -9.07
C THR A 41 9.27 27.17 -9.14
N LEU A 42 10.57 27.21 -9.40
CA LEU A 42 11.31 28.44 -9.69
C LEU A 42 11.98 28.24 -11.04
N PHE A 43 11.83 29.20 -11.96
CA PHE A 43 12.24 29.08 -13.36
C PHE A 43 11.72 27.78 -14.01
N PHE A 44 10.49 27.37 -13.70
CA PHE A 44 9.86 26.12 -14.17
C PHE A 44 10.52 24.82 -13.66
N ILE A 45 11.56 24.92 -12.83
CA ILE A 45 12.23 23.80 -12.18
C ILE A 45 11.53 23.52 -10.84
N PRO A 46 11.00 22.31 -10.58
CA PRO A 46 10.43 21.94 -9.29
C PRO A 46 11.55 21.79 -8.25
N ILE A 47 11.59 22.69 -7.26
CA ILE A 47 12.67 22.70 -6.26
C ILE A 47 12.21 22.05 -4.96
N ILE A 48 11.09 22.51 -4.40
CA ILE A 48 10.65 22.10 -3.05
C ILE A 48 9.23 21.54 -3.11
N PRO A 49 8.98 20.29 -2.69
CA PRO A 49 7.64 19.76 -2.54
C PRO A 49 7.02 20.30 -1.24
N TYR A 50 5.95 21.08 -1.34
CA TYR A 50 5.28 21.67 -0.17
C TYR A 50 4.03 20.92 0.27
N ARG A 51 3.51 19.99 -0.56
CA ARG A 51 2.35 19.17 -0.22
C ARG A 51 2.58 17.73 -0.65
N LYS A 52 2.22 16.78 0.24
CA LYS A 52 2.23 15.35 -0.04
C LYS A 52 0.82 14.82 0.19
N LYS A 53 0.32 14.02 -0.74
CA LYS A 53 -0.93 13.27 -0.64
C LYS A 53 -0.64 11.80 -0.89
N TYR A 54 -1.28 10.95 -0.11
CA TYR A 54 -1.19 9.50 -0.24
C TYR A 54 -2.47 9.00 -0.91
N CYS A 55 -2.35 8.06 -1.82
CA CYS A 55 -3.48 7.56 -2.58
C CYS A 55 -3.34 6.10 -2.97
N ILE A 56 -4.48 5.47 -3.25
CA ILE A 56 -4.54 4.22 -4.01
C ILE A 56 -5.19 4.51 -5.36
N LEU A 57 -4.60 4.04 -6.44
CA LEU A 57 -4.97 4.32 -7.83
C LEU A 57 -5.50 3.07 -8.53
N CYS A 58 -6.61 3.22 -9.24
CA CYS A 58 -7.06 2.25 -10.23
C CYS A 58 -6.14 2.32 -11.47
N PRO A 59 -5.49 1.21 -11.88
CA PRO A 59 -4.55 1.22 -13.00
C PRO A 59 -5.23 1.50 -14.35
N HIS A 60 -6.53 1.25 -14.47
CA HIS A 60 -7.26 1.36 -15.73
C HIS A 60 -7.78 2.77 -16.00
N CYS A 61 -8.54 3.36 -15.07
CA CYS A 61 -9.19 4.67 -15.28
C CYS A 61 -8.50 5.83 -14.55
N GLY A 62 -7.56 5.54 -13.65
CA GLY A 62 -6.89 6.56 -12.86
C GLY A 62 -7.72 7.16 -11.71
N SER A 63 -8.90 6.61 -11.41
CA SER A 63 -9.63 6.96 -10.19
C SER A 63 -8.75 6.69 -8.96
N TYR A 64 -8.86 7.51 -7.93
CA TYR A 64 -8.05 7.34 -6.74
C TYR A 64 -8.84 7.52 -5.46
N ILE A 65 -8.36 6.89 -4.40
CA ILE A 65 -8.85 7.02 -3.03
C ILE A 65 -7.73 7.72 -2.24
N GLU A 66 -8.04 8.84 -1.58
CA GLU A 66 -7.06 9.52 -0.71
C GLU A 66 -6.90 8.75 0.61
N LEU A 67 -5.66 8.62 1.07
CA LEU A 67 -5.28 7.95 2.30
C LEU A 67 -4.69 8.93 3.31
N THR A 68 -4.83 8.61 4.59
CA THR A 68 -4.04 9.27 5.64
C THR A 68 -2.61 8.73 5.65
N GLN A 69 -1.69 9.49 6.26
CA GLN A 69 -0.30 9.07 6.37
C GLN A 69 -0.15 7.75 7.15
N GLU A 70 -0.93 7.56 8.21
CA GLU A 70 -0.90 6.34 9.03
C GLU A 70 -1.35 5.11 8.23
N GLN A 71 -2.44 5.23 7.47
CA GLN A 71 -2.92 4.16 6.59
C GLN A 71 -1.86 3.82 5.53
N PHE A 72 -1.25 4.84 4.96
CA PHE A 72 -0.22 4.68 3.94
C PHE A 72 1.01 3.91 4.46
N GLU A 73 1.54 4.26 5.64
CA GLU A 73 2.70 3.56 6.18
C GLU A 73 2.39 2.11 6.57
N LYS A 74 1.18 1.82 7.10
CA LYS A 74 0.73 0.44 7.35
C LYS A 74 0.74 -0.38 6.06
N ILE A 75 0.07 0.12 5.03
CA ILE A 75 -0.03 -0.57 3.72
C ILE A 75 1.37 -0.73 3.09
N LYS A 76 2.22 0.28 3.18
CA LYS A 76 3.58 0.23 2.65
C LYS A 76 4.44 -0.80 3.39
N MET A 77 4.27 -0.94 4.71
CA MET A 77 4.92 -1.98 5.49
C MET A 77 4.47 -3.36 5.01
N ASP A 78 3.15 -3.57 4.84
CA ASP A 78 2.61 -4.84 4.34
C ASP A 78 3.16 -5.21 2.94
N ILE A 79 3.30 -4.23 2.04
CA ILE A 79 3.91 -4.42 0.70
C ILE A 79 5.41 -4.76 0.80
N SER A 80 6.13 -4.14 1.74
CA SER A 80 7.57 -4.42 1.90
C SER A 80 7.82 -5.83 2.42
N VAL A 81 6.93 -6.35 3.26
CA VAL A 81 6.99 -7.73 3.77
C VAL A 81 6.73 -8.74 2.64
N SER A 82 5.74 -8.50 1.79
CA SER A 82 5.37 -9.41 0.70
C SER A 82 6.38 -9.50 -0.44
N ASN A 83 7.24 -8.48 -0.63
CA ASN A 83 8.30 -8.52 -1.65
C ASN A 83 9.57 -9.25 -1.20
N THR A 84 9.66 -9.72 0.05
CA THR A 84 10.87 -10.38 0.54
C THR A 84 10.79 -11.89 0.49
N ASN A 85 9.60 -12.52 0.47
CA ASN A 85 9.52 -13.98 0.34
C ASN A 85 8.17 -14.42 -0.26
N GLU A 86 8.21 -15.26 -1.31
CA GLU A 86 7.09 -16.15 -1.64
C GLU A 86 6.86 -17.23 -0.57
N ASP A 87 7.70 -17.32 0.47
CA ASP A 87 7.54 -18.26 1.58
C ASP A 87 7.65 -17.57 2.96
N ALA A 88 6.60 -17.73 3.75
CA ALA A 88 6.42 -17.28 5.15
C ALA A 88 5.84 -15.87 5.36
N ILE A 89 4.51 -15.84 5.48
CA ILE A 89 3.73 -14.76 6.10
C ILE A 89 4.17 -14.62 7.56
N PRO A 90 4.55 -13.43 8.06
CA PRO A 90 4.97 -13.27 9.46
C PRO A 90 3.82 -13.54 10.43
N ASP A 91 4.11 -14.23 11.53
CA ASP A 91 3.15 -14.66 12.56
C ASP A 91 2.27 -13.50 13.10
N SER A 92 2.80 -12.28 13.12
CA SER A 92 2.08 -11.08 13.53
C SER A 92 0.87 -10.76 12.64
N VAL A 93 0.93 -11.14 11.36
CA VAL A 93 -0.15 -10.97 10.38
C VAL A 93 -1.07 -12.20 10.38
N LYS A 94 -0.51 -13.41 10.50
CA LYS A 94 -1.26 -14.68 10.50
C LYS A 94 -2.25 -14.80 11.66
N TYR A 95 -1.88 -14.27 12.82
CA TYR A 95 -2.67 -14.37 14.05
C TYR A 95 -3.29 -13.04 14.51
N ALA A 96 -3.24 -11.99 13.68
CA ALA A 96 -3.82 -10.69 14.02
C ALA A 96 -5.32 -10.82 14.37
N GLY A 97 -5.71 -10.27 15.53
CA GLY A 97 -7.11 -10.25 16.00
C GLY A 97 -7.62 -11.55 16.63
N LYS A 98 -6.77 -12.57 16.81
CA LYS A 98 -7.12 -13.81 17.51
C LYS A 98 -6.75 -13.71 18.99
N THR A 99 -7.51 -14.40 19.85
CA THR A 99 -7.17 -14.49 21.29
C THR A 99 -6.00 -15.43 21.51
N GLU A 100 -5.25 -15.26 22.61
CA GLU A 100 -4.09 -16.12 22.92
C GLU A 100 -4.43 -17.62 22.92
N THR A 101 -5.61 -17.99 23.41
CA THR A 101 -6.12 -19.37 23.38
C THR A 101 -6.32 -19.89 21.95
N GLN A 102 -6.88 -19.07 21.06
CA GLN A 102 -7.06 -19.44 19.65
C GLN A 102 -5.71 -19.58 18.94
N ILE A 103 -4.76 -18.69 19.24
CA ILE A 103 -3.41 -18.72 18.68
C ILE A 103 -2.69 -20.01 19.10
N ASN A 104 -2.75 -20.37 20.38
CA ASN A 104 -2.10 -21.59 20.88
C ASN A 104 -2.71 -22.86 20.27
N TYR A 105 -4.04 -22.90 20.12
CA TYR A 105 -4.72 -24.01 19.46
C TYR A 105 -4.27 -24.18 18.00
N LEU A 106 -4.21 -23.09 17.23
CA LEU A 106 -3.78 -23.10 15.84
C LEU A 106 -2.31 -23.56 15.70
N LYS A 107 -1.43 -23.09 16.60
CA LYS A 107 -0.03 -23.52 16.64
C LYS A 107 0.11 -25.02 16.91
N GLN A 108 -0.64 -25.53 17.88
CA GLN A 108 -0.63 -26.95 18.23
C GLN A 108 -1.12 -27.84 17.07
N MET A 109 -2.13 -27.39 16.32
CA MET A 109 -2.60 -28.10 15.12
C MET A 109 -1.56 -28.11 13.99
N GLU A 110 -0.85 -26.99 13.78
CA GLU A 110 0.20 -26.91 12.76
C GLU A 110 1.43 -27.77 13.10
N GLU A 111 1.73 -27.95 14.39
CA GLU A 111 2.75 -28.88 14.87
C GLU A 111 2.31 -30.33 14.65
N TYR A 112 1.08 -30.67 15.05
CA TYR A 112 0.51 -32.00 14.82
C TYR A 112 0.50 -32.38 13.34
N ASN A 113 0.06 -31.47 12.45
CA ASN A 113 0.06 -31.70 11.01
C ASN A 113 1.48 -31.81 10.42
N ARG A 114 2.51 -31.22 11.05
CA ARG A 114 3.91 -31.39 10.63
C ARG A 114 4.49 -32.73 11.08
N GLU A 115 4.07 -33.23 12.24
CA GLU A 115 4.52 -34.52 12.77
C GLU A 115 3.78 -35.72 12.14
N HIS A 116 2.52 -35.55 11.77
CA HIS A 116 1.65 -36.60 11.25
C HIS A 116 1.27 -36.43 9.77
N GLY A 117 1.70 -35.35 9.11
CA GLY A 117 1.50 -35.11 7.69
C GLY A 117 2.66 -35.67 6.85
N ASN A 118 2.76 -37.00 6.77
CA ASN A 118 3.48 -37.76 5.75
C ASN A 118 2.59 -38.92 5.28
#